data_AF-A0A969EW89-F1
#
_entry.id   AF-A0A969EW89-F1
#
_cell.length_a   1.000
_cell.length_b   1.000
_cell.length_c   1.000
_cell.angle_alpha   90.00
_cell.angle_beta   90.00
_cell.angle_gamma   90.00
#
_symmetry.space_group_name_H-M   'P 1'
#
loop_
_entity.id
_entity.type
_entity.pdbx_description
1 polymer ?
#
loop_
_entity_poly.entity_id
_entity_poly.type
_entity_poly.pdbx_seq_one_letter_code
_entity_poly.pdbx_strand_id
1 'polypeptide(L)'
;MGIGFGLQDLAKNISGGFVLLFERLIQVGDFVEVQANKGTVERIGTRSTQIRTTDNISIIVPNIRFLEEDVINWSHSNPISRLHIPVGVAYGTDPHQVKTTLLEIAADQKDVLTSPMPQVFFKSFGDSALNFELLVWTDKPERQLPLMSEINYRIYDQLQNTISNPIPHST
;
A
#
# COMPACT_ATOMS: atom_id res chain seq x y z
N MET A 1 46.92 -12.11 3.30
CA MET A 1 45.64 -11.66 2.70
C MET A 1 44.47 -12.01 3.63
N GLY A 2 44.39 -11.43 4.83
CA GLY A 2 43.39 -11.86 5.84
C GLY A 2 42.87 -10.74 6.75
N ILE A 3 43.65 -9.67 6.94
CA ILE A 3 43.24 -8.53 7.77
C ILE A 3 42.38 -7.53 6.96
N GLY A 4 42.61 -7.43 5.64
CA GLY A 4 41.87 -6.51 4.76
C GLY A 4 40.41 -6.88 4.50
N PHE A 5 40.05 -8.17 4.55
CA PHE A 5 38.67 -8.61 4.35
C PHE A 5 37.77 -8.35 5.56
N GLY A 6 38.23 -8.63 6.79
CA GLY A 6 37.45 -8.36 8.00
C GLY A 6 37.22 -6.86 8.29
N LEU A 7 38.18 -6.01 7.90
CA LEU A 7 38.07 -4.55 8.01
C LEU A 7 37.14 -3.93 6.95
N GLN A 8 37.08 -4.50 5.74
CA GLN A 8 36.13 -4.05 4.71
C GLN A 8 34.68 -4.28 5.14
N ASP A 9 34.36 -5.43 5.72
CA ASP A 9 33.01 -5.71 6.23
C ASP A 9 32.65 -4.85 7.44
N LEU A 10 33.59 -4.58 8.35
CA LEU A 10 33.40 -3.63 9.44
C LEU A 10 33.19 -2.19 8.96
N ALA A 11 33.95 -1.75 7.94
CA ALA A 11 33.81 -0.43 7.36
C ALA A 11 32.45 -0.25 6.65
N LYS A 12 32.02 -1.24 5.87
CA LYS A 12 30.69 -1.26 5.22
C LYS A 12 29.54 -1.16 6.23
N ASN A 13 29.65 -1.87 7.34
CA ASN A 13 28.64 -1.87 8.40
C ASN A 13 28.53 -0.54 9.17
N ILE A 14 29.60 0.27 9.20
CA ILE A 14 29.62 1.58 9.86
C ILE A 14 29.17 2.69 8.88
N SER A 15 29.57 2.60 7.61
CA SER A 15 29.13 3.57 6.60
C SER A 15 27.64 3.50 6.32
N GLY A 16 27.03 2.31 6.41
CA GLY A 16 25.60 2.12 6.12
C GLY A 16 24.66 3.03 6.93
N GLY A 17 24.86 3.12 8.24
CA GLY A 17 24.03 3.99 9.08
C GLY A 17 24.25 5.48 8.82
N PHE A 18 25.50 5.87 8.52
CA PHE A 18 25.82 7.27 8.23
C PHE A 18 25.26 7.71 6.87
N VAL A 19 25.33 6.86 5.85
CA VAL A 19 24.77 7.11 4.51
C VAL A 19 23.25 7.28 4.60
N LEU A 20 22.54 6.40 5.32
CA LEU A 20 21.09 6.56 5.51
C LEU A 20 20.71 7.89 6.16
N LEU A 21 21.47 8.33 7.17
CA LEU A 21 21.22 9.60 7.86
C LEU A 21 21.59 10.82 7.00
N PHE A 22 22.66 10.72 6.19
CA PHE A 22 23.14 11.81 5.34
C PHE A 22 22.26 12.00 4.09
N GLU A 23 21.93 10.92 3.40
CA GLU A 23 21.09 10.92 2.20
C GLU A 23 19.59 10.99 2.52
N ARG A 24 19.20 10.73 3.78
CA ARG A 24 17.81 10.77 4.26
C ARG A 24 16.85 9.91 3.43
N LEU A 25 17.33 8.78 2.91
CA LEU A 25 16.50 7.82 2.16
C LEU A 25 15.33 7.30 3.02
N ILE A 26 15.54 7.23 4.34
CA ILE A 26 14.58 6.77 5.33
C ILE A 26 14.70 7.62 6.59
N GLN A 27 13.57 7.98 7.17
CA GLN A 27 13.46 8.79 8.38
C GLN A 27 12.64 8.07 9.46
N VAL A 28 12.81 8.48 10.71
CA VAL A 28 11.93 8.03 11.80
C VAL A 28 10.51 8.52 11.50
N GLY A 29 9.54 7.60 11.57
CA GLY A 29 8.15 7.83 11.18
C GLY A 29 7.80 7.33 9.78
N ASP A 30 8.77 7.03 8.92
CA ASP A 30 8.49 6.50 7.59
C ASP A 30 7.90 5.09 7.65
N PHE A 31 6.89 4.83 6.83
CA PHE A 31 6.38 3.49 6.59
C PHE A 31 7.16 2.85 5.44
N VAL A 32 7.95 1.82 5.76
CA VAL A 32 8.91 1.19 4.84
C VAL A 32 8.65 -0.29 4.70
N GLU A 33 9.10 -0.83 3.57
CA GLU A 33 9.11 -2.25 3.27
C GLU A 33 10.50 -2.64 2.73
N VAL A 34 11.14 -3.58 3.42
CA VAL A 34 12.46 -4.12 3.08
C VAL A 34 12.40 -5.63 3.17
N GLN A 35 12.55 -6.30 2.03
CA GLN A 35 12.30 -7.73 1.87
C GLN A 35 10.89 -8.09 2.38
N ALA A 36 10.77 -8.95 3.38
CA ALA A 36 9.50 -9.34 3.99
C ALA A 36 9.07 -8.45 5.18
N ASN A 37 9.89 -7.47 5.56
CA ASN A 37 9.63 -6.64 6.73
C ASN A 37 8.93 -5.35 6.30
N LYS A 38 7.69 -5.17 6.72
CA LYS A 38 6.89 -3.96 6.47
C LYS A 38 6.47 -3.32 7.78
N GLY A 39 6.68 -2.02 7.92
CA GLY A 39 6.35 -1.32 9.16
C GLY A 39 6.87 0.11 9.22
N THR A 40 6.63 0.76 10.37
CA THR A 40 7.06 2.13 10.63
C THR A 40 8.42 2.15 11.29
N VAL A 41 9.31 3.02 10.82
CA VAL A 41 10.63 3.23 11.41
C VAL A 41 10.50 3.93 12.76
N GLU A 42 10.83 3.25 13.86
CA GLU A 42 10.80 3.83 15.20
C GLU A 42 12.12 4.52 15.57
N ARG A 43 13.24 3.96 15.12
CA ARG A 43 14.58 4.45 15.48
C ARG A 43 15.62 4.04 14.46
N ILE A 44 16.49 4.97 14.10
CA ILE A 44 17.70 4.69 13.31
C ILE A 44 18.91 4.78 14.24
N GLY A 45 19.57 3.64 14.45
CA GLY A 45 20.83 3.55 15.19
C GLY A 45 22.04 3.59 14.26
N THR A 46 23.24 3.55 14.84
CA THR A 46 24.49 3.58 14.06
C THR A 46 24.69 2.35 13.17
N ARG A 47 24.17 1.19 13.58
CA ARG A 47 24.36 -0.11 12.89
C ARG A 47 23.06 -0.78 12.45
N SER A 48 21.94 -0.42 13.05
CA SER A 48 20.64 -1.01 12.75
C SER A 48 19.51 0.00 12.92
N THR A 49 18.42 -0.27 12.20
CA THR A 49 17.16 0.45 12.27
C THR A 49 16.11 -0.45 12.91
N GLN A 50 15.32 0.11 13.81
CA GLN A 50 14.18 -0.55 14.44
C GLN A 50 12.91 -0.19 13.67
N ILE A 51 12.19 -1.21 13.20
CA ILE A 51 10.92 -1.10 12.49
C ILE A 51 9.84 -1.76 13.32
N ARG A 52 8.70 -1.09 13.51
CA ARG A 52 7.50 -1.64 14.13
C ARG A 52 6.52 -2.08 13.06
N THR A 53 6.17 -3.36 13.03
CA THR A 53 5.13 -3.87 12.11
C THR A 53 3.74 -3.39 12.54
N THR A 54 2.75 -3.55 11.65
CA THR A 54 1.34 -3.33 11.97
C THR A 54 0.83 -4.26 13.08
N ASP A 55 1.48 -5.41 13.29
CA ASP A 55 1.20 -6.36 14.38
C ASP A 55 1.91 -5.99 15.69
N ASN A 56 2.45 -4.79 15.78
CA ASN A 56 3.19 -4.27 16.93
C ASN A 56 4.50 -5.03 17.25
N ILE A 57 5.06 -5.76 16.28
CA ILE A 57 6.32 -6.51 16.43
C ILE A 57 7.50 -5.59 16.10
N SER A 58 8.53 -5.60 16.95
CA SER A 58 9.76 -4.84 16.72
C SER A 58 10.79 -5.68 15.95
N ILE A 59 11.15 -5.22 14.76
CA ILE A 59 12.14 -5.84 13.87
C ILE A 59 13.41 -4.98 13.88
N ILE A 60 14.57 -5.62 14.03
CA ILE A 60 15.87 -4.95 13.98
C ILE A 60 16.53 -5.28 12.64
N VAL A 61 16.65 -4.28 11.77
CA VAL A 61 17.21 -4.41 10.42
C VAL A 61 18.61 -3.80 10.39
N PRO A 62 19.67 -4.56 10.02
CA PRO A 62 21.00 -3.99 9.82
C PRO A 62 21.00 -2.88 8.77
N ASN A 63 21.66 -1.75 9.03
CA ASN A 63 21.63 -0.59 8.15
C ASN A 63 22.13 -0.89 6.73
N ILE A 64 23.08 -1.81 6.60
CA ILE A 64 23.63 -2.24 5.31
C ILE A 64 22.56 -2.82 4.38
N ARG A 65 21.49 -3.44 4.92
CA ARG A 65 20.41 -3.99 4.09
C ARG A 65 19.66 -2.92 3.32
N PHE A 66 19.53 -1.71 3.86
CA PHE A 66 18.87 -0.61 3.14
C PHE A 66 19.74 -0.04 1.99
N LEU A 67 21.01 -0.45 1.90
CA LEU A 67 21.91 -0.08 0.81
C LEU A 67 22.09 -1.22 -0.21
N GLU A 68 21.95 -2.47 0.21
CA GLU A 68 22.18 -3.65 -0.63
C GLU A 68 20.89 -4.20 -1.24
N GLU A 69 19.73 -3.92 -0.64
CA GLU A 69 18.42 -4.43 -1.04
C GLU A 69 17.51 -3.29 -1.51
N ASP A 70 16.53 -3.64 -2.35
CA ASP A 70 15.47 -2.70 -2.71
C ASP A 70 14.63 -2.34 -1.47
N VAL A 71 14.42 -1.04 -1.29
CA VAL A 71 13.60 -0.48 -0.21
C VAL A 71 12.42 0.27 -0.81
N ILE A 72 11.21 -0.10 -0.40
CA ILE A 72 10.01 0.68 -0.71
C ILE A 72 9.74 1.59 0.48
N ASN A 73 9.90 2.89 0.30
CA ASN A 73 9.50 3.89 1.29
C ASN A 73 8.18 4.53 0.86
N TRP A 74 7.10 4.14 1.51
CA TRP A 74 5.74 4.60 1.20
C TRP A 74 5.45 6.02 1.68
N SER A 75 6.33 6.57 2.53
CA SER A 75 6.19 7.89 3.15
C SER A 75 7.19 8.92 2.62
N HIS A 76 8.15 8.50 1.77
CA HIS A 76 9.26 9.35 1.36
C HIS A 76 8.79 10.59 0.58
N SER A 77 9.01 11.77 1.13
CA SER A 77 8.66 13.09 0.58
C SER A 77 7.14 13.34 0.37
N ASN A 78 6.36 12.31 0.03
CA ASN A 78 4.92 12.38 -0.17
C ASN A 78 4.28 11.04 0.25
N PRO A 79 3.52 10.97 1.35
CA PRO A 79 2.93 9.74 1.86
C PRO A 79 1.70 9.27 1.06
N ILE A 80 1.42 9.89 -0.08
CA ILE A 80 0.31 9.51 -0.94
C ILE A 80 0.65 8.22 -1.68
N SER A 81 -0.09 7.15 -1.37
CA SER A 81 0.03 5.84 -2.02
C SER A 81 -1.28 5.42 -2.69
N ARG A 82 -1.18 4.63 -3.76
CA ARG A 82 -2.34 4.12 -4.51
C ARG A 82 -2.59 2.66 -4.14
N LEU A 83 -3.83 2.34 -3.78
CA LEU A 83 -4.30 0.98 -3.57
C LEU A 83 -5.02 0.47 -4.82
N HIS A 84 -4.83 -0.80 -5.10
CA HIS A 84 -5.48 -1.52 -6.19
C HIS A 84 -6.49 -2.51 -5.59
N ILE A 85 -7.78 -2.28 -5.82
CA ILE A 85 -8.86 -3.06 -5.24
C ILE A 85 -9.57 -3.83 -6.38
N PRO A 86 -9.29 -5.13 -6.55
CA PRO A 86 -9.93 -5.95 -7.57
C PRO A 86 -11.38 -6.24 -7.20
N VAL A 87 -12.30 -6.10 -8.15
CA VAL A 87 -13.73 -6.35 -7.97
C VAL A 87 -14.24 -7.21 -9.11
N GLY A 88 -14.84 -8.36 -8.80
CA GLY A 88 -15.49 -9.22 -9.78
C GLY A 88 -17.01 -9.17 -9.61
N VAL A 89 -17.74 -9.01 -10.72
CA VAL A 89 -19.22 -9.03 -10.72
C VAL A 89 -19.75 -10.03 -11.75
N ALA A 90 -20.93 -10.58 -11.50
CA ALA A 90 -21.56 -11.54 -12.41
C ALA A 90 -21.90 -10.88 -13.77
N TYR A 91 -21.83 -11.69 -14.83
CA TYR A 91 -22.37 -11.32 -16.14
C TYR A 91 -23.85 -10.94 -16.06
N GLY A 92 -24.27 -9.95 -16.85
CA GLY A 92 -25.63 -9.39 -16.81
C GLY A 92 -25.78 -8.18 -15.90
N THR A 93 -24.79 -7.87 -15.06
CA THR A 93 -24.73 -6.61 -14.32
C THR A 93 -24.32 -5.48 -15.27
N ASP A 94 -24.97 -4.31 -15.17
CA ASP A 94 -24.58 -3.12 -15.97
C ASP A 94 -23.19 -2.60 -15.54
N PRO A 95 -22.18 -2.63 -16.43
CA PRO A 95 -20.83 -2.13 -16.13
C PRO A 95 -20.79 -0.65 -15.73
N HIS A 96 -21.69 0.17 -16.27
CA HIS A 96 -21.75 1.60 -15.97
C HIS A 96 -22.30 1.86 -14.56
N GLN A 97 -23.29 1.07 -14.14
CA GLN A 97 -23.81 1.11 -12.77
C GLN A 97 -22.75 0.66 -11.76
N VAL A 98 -22.00 -0.41 -12.07
CA VAL A 98 -20.89 -0.87 -11.22
C VAL A 98 -19.83 0.22 -11.06
N LYS A 99 -19.40 0.83 -12.18
CA LYS A 99 -18.44 1.93 -12.15
C LYS A 99 -18.90 3.07 -11.24
N THR A 100 -20.16 3.50 -11.39
CA THR A 100 -20.74 4.61 -10.61
C THR A 100 -20.75 4.26 -9.12
N THR A 101 -21.24 3.07 -8.79
CA THR A 101 -21.32 2.56 -7.41
C THR A 101 -19.95 2.51 -6.74
N LEU A 102 -18.93 1.98 -7.43
CA LEU A 102 -17.57 1.87 -6.91
C LEU A 102 -16.94 3.25 -6.64
N LEU A 103 -17.19 4.24 -7.51
CA LEU A 103 -16.71 5.61 -7.32
C LEU A 103 -17.40 6.30 -6.14
N GLU A 104 -18.70 6.10 -5.96
CA GLU A 104 -19.46 6.64 -4.83
C GLU A 104 -18.96 6.07 -3.49
N ILE A 105 -18.74 4.75 -3.42
CA ILE A 105 -18.17 4.11 -2.23
C ILE A 105 -16.80 4.68 -1.91
N ALA A 106 -15.92 4.82 -2.92
CA ALA A 106 -14.58 5.36 -2.72
C ALA A 106 -14.61 6.83 -2.28
N ALA A 107 -15.50 7.65 -2.83
CA ALA A 107 -15.62 9.06 -2.50
C ALA A 107 -16.12 9.30 -1.07
N ASP A 108 -16.96 8.40 -0.54
CA ASP A 108 -17.49 8.47 0.82
C ASP A 108 -16.64 7.70 1.84
N GLN A 109 -15.53 7.10 1.41
CA GLN A 109 -14.67 6.32 2.30
C GLN A 109 -13.67 7.21 3.04
N LYS A 110 -13.64 7.09 4.36
CA LYS A 110 -12.63 7.76 5.19
C LYS A 110 -11.22 7.29 4.81
N ASP A 111 -10.26 8.20 4.83
CA ASP A 111 -8.85 7.98 4.47
C ASP A 111 -8.61 7.71 2.96
N VAL A 112 -9.63 7.83 2.10
CA VAL A 112 -9.48 7.99 0.66
C VAL A 112 -9.37 9.47 0.31
N LEU A 113 -8.39 9.82 -0.51
CA LEU A 113 -8.17 11.18 -0.98
C LEU A 113 -9.15 11.55 -2.10
N THR A 114 -9.56 12.81 -2.11
CA THR A 114 -10.32 13.41 -3.21
C THR A 114 -9.41 13.98 -4.30
N SER A 115 -8.13 14.18 -4.00
CA SER A 115 -7.09 14.53 -4.96
C SER A 115 -5.78 13.82 -4.59
N PRO A 116 -5.31 12.85 -5.39
CA PRO A 116 -5.89 12.36 -6.65
C PRO A 116 -7.27 11.70 -6.47
N MET A 117 -8.15 11.85 -7.46
CA MET A 117 -9.50 11.27 -7.41
C MET A 117 -9.46 9.75 -7.63
N PRO A 118 -10.36 8.98 -6.98
CA PRO A 118 -10.55 7.56 -7.26
C PRO A 118 -10.84 7.27 -8.74
N GLN A 119 -10.40 6.12 -9.22
CA GLN A 119 -10.59 5.68 -10.60
C GLN A 119 -11.11 4.25 -10.65
N VAL A 120 -11.93 3.93 -11.64
CA VAL A 120 -12.40 2.56 -11.87
C VAL A 120 -12.08 2.17 -13.29
N PHE A 121 -11.40 1.04 -13.44
CA PHE A 121 -11.11 0.41 -14.72
C PHE A 121 -11.94 -0.85 -14.88
N PHE A 122 -12.60 -1.00 -16.02
CA PHE A 122 -13.08 -2.29 -16.47
C PHE A 122 -11.91 -3.00 -17.15
N LYS A 123 -11.33 -4.00 -16.47
CA LYS A 123 -10.06 -4.63 -16.84
C LYS A 123 -10.20 -5.68 -17.92
N SER A 124 -11.15 -6.60 -17.75
CA SER A 124 -11.32 -7.73 -18.65
C SER A 124 -12.65 -8.44 -18.44
N PHE A 125 -13.05 -9.19 -19.46
CA PHE A 125 -14.04 -10.25 -19.36
C PHE A 125 -13.33 -11.51 -18.84
N GLY A 126 -13.68 -12.00 -17.66
CA GLY A 126 -13.15 -13.25 -17.08
C GLY A 126 -14.08 -14.43 -17.31
N ASP A 127 -13.65 -15.64 -16.93
CA ASP A 127 -14.39 -16.88 -17.22
C ASP A 127 -15.79 -16.91 -16.60
N SER A 128 -15.97 -16.29 -15.42
CA SER A 128 -17.23 -16.27 -14.67
C SER A 128 -17.64 -14.89 -14.14
N ALA A 129 -16.85 -13.84 -14.44
CA ALA A 129 -17.10 -12.49 -13.94
C ALA A 129 -16.60 -11.41 -14.91
N LEU A 130 -17.20 -10.23 -14.81
CA LEU A 130 -16.65 -8.98 -15.33
C LEU A 130 -15.65 -8.44 -14.29
N ASN A 131 -14.39 -8.24 -14.69
CA ASN A 131 -13.32 -7.84 -13.77
C ASN A 131 -13.10 -6.34 -13.79
N PHE A 132 -13.26 -5.70 -12.65
CA PHE A 132 -12.99 -4.29 -12.42
C PHE A 132 -11.80 -4.12 -11.47
N GLU A 133 -11.18 -2.95 -11.54
CA GLU A 133 -10.16 -2.51 -10.59
C GLU A 133 -10.50 -1.09 -10.14
N LEU A 134 -10.79 -0.95 -8.84
CA LEU A 134 -10.95 0.33 -8.17
C LEU A 134 -9.58 0.78 -7.66
N LEU A 135 -9.14 1.96 -8.11
CA LEU A 135 -7.95 2.62 -7.63
C LEU A 135 -8.34 3.74 -6.67
N VAL A 136 -7.77 3.72 -5.48
CA VAL A 136 -7.93 4.77 -4.47
C VAL A 136 -6.57 5.24 -3.99
N TRP A 137 -6.48 6.49 -3.56
CA TRP A 137 -5.27 7.07 -3.00
C TRP A 137 -5.47 7.35 -1.50
N THR A 138 -4.45 7.14 -0.69
CA THR A 138 -4.44 7.44 0.74
C THR A 138 -3.13 8.09 1.14
N ASP A 139 -3.17 9.01 2.11
CA ASP A 139 -2.00 9.63 2.75
C ASP A 139 -1.54 8.86 4.01
N LYS A 140 -2.17 7.71 4.30
CA LYS A 140 -1.89 6.83 5.45
C LYS A 140 -1.48 5.44 4.98
N PRO A 141 -0.25 5.27 4.45
CA PRO A 141 0.19 4.01 3.88
C PRO A 141 0.20 2.84 4.88
N GLU A 142 0.35 3.12 6.18
CA GLU A 142 0.26 2.13 7.26
C GLU A 142 -1.16 1.55 7.44
N ARG A 143 -2.19 2.23 6.91
CA ARG A 143 -3.59 1.83 6.99
C ARG A 143 -4.13 1.16 5.73
N GLN A 144 -3.27 0.82 4.77
CA GLN A 144 -3.69 0.24 3.49
C GLN A 144 -4.58 -1.00 3.64
N LEU A 145 -4.22 -1.93 4.54
CA LEU A 145 -4.93 -3.20 4.70
C LEU A 145 -6.32 -3.01 5.35
N PRO A 146 -6.46 -2.27 6.48
CA PRO A 146 -7.78 -1.91 7.00
C PRO A 146 -8.65 -1.15 5.99
N LEU A 147 -8.08 -0.16 5.28
CA LEU A 147 -8.82 0.63 4.30
C LEU A 147 -9.37 -0.23 3.16
N MET A 148 -8.55 -1.12 2.61
CA MET A 148 -8.99 -2.06 1.59
C MET A 148 -10.11 -2.97 2.10
N SER A 149 -10.00 -3.45 3.33
CA SER A 149 -11.05 -4.29 3.93
C SER A 149 -12.37 -3.54 4.09
N GLU A 150 -12.33 -2.31 4.62
CA GLU A 150 -13.52 -1.46 4.79
C GLU A 150 -14.22 -1.20 3.44
N ILE A 151 -13.44 -0.87 2.40
CA ILE A 151 -13.98 -0.67 1.05
C ILE A 151 -14.61 -1.96 0.52
N ASN A 152 -13.94 -3.11 0.68
CA ASN A 152 -14.47 -4.40 0.21
C ASN A 152 -15.81 -4.76 0.85
N TYR A 153 -15.98 -4.52 2.16
CA TYR A 153 -17.27 -4.72 2.83
C TYR A 153 -18.36 -3.83 2.24
N ARG A 154 -18.07 -2.54 2.03
CA ARG A 154 -19.04 -1.61 1.42
C ARG A 154 -19.40 -1.98 -0.01
N ILE A 155 -18.42 -2.44 -0.80
CA ILE A 155 -18.64 -2.95 -2.16
C ILE A 155 -19.58 -4.15 -2.12
N TYR A 156 -19.35 -5.10 -1.23
CA TYR A 156 -20.20 -6.28 -1.07
C TYR A 156 -21.65 -5.89 -0.75
N ASP A 157 -21.85 -5.06 0.27
CA ASP A 157 -23.18 -4.64 0.72
C ASP A 157 -23.95 -3.90 -0.40
N GLN A 158 -23.29 -2.97 -1.09
CA GLN A 158 -23.94 -2.13 -2.09
C GLN A 158 -24.24 -2.88 -3.40
N LEU A 159 -23.34 -3.78 -3.83
CA LEU A 159 -23.58 -4.59 -5.02
C LEU A 159 -24.66 -5.64 -4.77
N GLN A 160 -24.78 -6.21 -3.57
CA GLN A 160 -25.87 -7.11 -3.23
C GLN A 160 -27.24 -6.41 -3.35
N ASN A 161 -27.34 -5.17 -2.88
CA ASN A 161 -28.57 -4.37 -3.00
C ASN A 161 -28.90 -4.04 -4.45
N THR A 162 -27.88 -3.74 -5.25
CA THR A 162 -28.03 -3.38 -6.67
C THR A 162 -28.49 -4.58 -7.52
N ILE A 163 -27.94 -5.76 -7.27
CA ILE A 163 -28.34 -7.01 -7.94
C ILE A 163 -29.78 -7.42 -7.54
N SER A 164 -30.19 -7.15 -6.30
CA SER A 164 -31.51 -7.54 -5.79
C SER A 164 -32.64 -6.59 -6.21
N ASN A 165 -32.34 -5.34 -6.56
CA ASN A 165 -33.34 -4.34 -6.95
C ASN A 165 -32.86 -3.56 -8.18
N PRO A 166 -32.96 -4.14 -9.39
CA PRO A 166 -32.63 -3.41 -10.61
C PRO A 166 -33.55 -2.19 -10.73
N ILE A 167 -32.95 -1.01 -10.89
CA ILE A 167 -33.70 0.25 -11.05
C ILE A 167 -34.65 0.09 -12.24
N PRO A 168 -35.96 0.31 -12.10
CA PRO A 168 -36.89 0.17 -13.21
C PRO A 168 -36.51 1.15 -14.31
N HIS A 169 -36.22 0.64 -15.50
CA HIS A 169 -36.01 1.45 -16.69
C HIS A 169 -37.28 2.27 -16.96
N SER A 170 -37.23 3.58 -16.75
CA SER A 170 -38.26 4.50 -17.22
C SER A 170 -38.23 4.48 -18.75
N THR A 171 -39.30 3.93 -19.34
CA THR A 171 -39.58 3.96 -20.79
C THR A 171 -40.02 5.35 -21.20
#